data_AF-A0A357EZ83-F1
#
_entry.id   AF-A0A357EZ83-F1
#
_cell.length_a   1.000
_cell.length_b   1.000
_cell.length_c   1.000
_cell.angle_alpha   90.00
_cell.angle_beta   90.00
_cell.angle_gamma   90.00
#
_symmetry.space_group_name_H-M   'P 1'
#
loop_
_entity.id
_entity.type
_entity.pdbx_description
1 polymer ?
#
loop_
_entity_poly.entity_id
_entity_poly.type
_entity_poly.pdbx_seq_one_letter_code
_entity_poly.pdbx_strand_id
1 'polypeptide(L)'
;MRDEARKCVYGPVKSWRLGNSLGIDLLFVDSICSFACVYCQLGKINRLTTKRGIFVPTARVMGDLSSSDWKDADVITFSGSGEPTLAANLGEAIAEIRRATHKPIAVLTNSSLLGD
;
A
#
# COMPACT_ATOMS: atom_id res chain seq x y z
N MET A 1 10.54 17.80 12.38
CA MET A 1 9.15 18.28 12.34
C MET A 1 8.45 17.69 11.11
N ARG A 2 8.10 16.40 11.17
CA ARG A 2 7.37 15.57 10.19
C ARG A 2 6.78 14.46 11.10
N ASP A 3 5.49 14.13 11.19
CA ASP A 3 4.57 13.87 10.08
C ASP A 3 3.16 13.46 10.61
N GLU A 4 2.44 14.30 11.37
CA GLU A 4 1.04 14.00 11.77
C GLU A 4 0.03 14.21 10.62
N ALA A 5 0.44 14.84 9.52
CA ALA A 5 -0.43 15.20 8.39
C ALA A 5 -0.43 14.17 7.23
N ARG A 6 0.30 13.07 7.36
CA ARG A 6 0.55 12.12 6.27
C ARG A 6 -0.12 10.78 6.57
N LYS A 7 -1.14 10.47 5.76
CA LYS A 7 -1.95 9.25 5.85
C LYS A 7 -1.38 8.17 4.92
N CYS A 8 -1.40 6.92 5.38
CA CYS A 8 -1.02 5.76 4.59
C CYS A 8 -2.12 5.32 3.61
N VAL A 9 -3.29 5.94 3.67
CA VAL A 9 -4.39 5.79 2.70
C VAL A 9 -4.51 7.08 1.90
N TYR A 10 -4.59 6.97 0.57
CA TYR A 10 -4.63 8.11 -0.35
C TYR A 10 -5.61 7.88 -1.52
N GLY A 11 -6.02 8.97 -2.17
CA GLY A 11 -7.02 8.94 -3.24
C GLY A 11 -8.47 9.05 -2.71
N PRO A 12 -9.48 8.60 -3.47
CA PRO A 12 -9.37 7.84 -4.72
C PRO A 12 -8.69 8.58 -5.88
N VAL A 13 -7.90 7.86 -6.69
CA VAL A 13 -7.23 8.38 -7.88
C VAL A 13 -7.83 7.70 -9.11
N LYS A 14 -8.08 8.46 -10.19
CA LYS A 14 -8.51 7.90 -11.47
C LYS A 14 -7.40 7.04 -12.09
N SER A 15 -7.51 5.72 -11.92
CA SER A 15 -6.66 4.71 -12.55
C SER A 15 -7.20 4.37 -13.92
N TRP A 16 -6.34 4.46 -14.93
CA TRP A 16 -6.68 4.04 -16.29
C TRP A 16 -6.94 2.52 -16.41
N ARG A 17 -6.39 1.71 -15.49
CA ARG A 17 -6.56 0.25 -15.48
C ARG A 17 -7.70 -0.22 -14.59
N LEU A 18 -7.97 0.50 -13.50
CA LEU A 18 -8.77 0.00 -12.38
C LEU A 18 -9.94 0.92 -11.96
N GLY A 19 -10.23 1.98 -12.72
CA GLY A 19 -11.27 2.95 -12.35
C GLY A 19 -10.84 3.87 -11.21
N ASN A 20 -11.76 4.30 -10.36
CA ASN A 20 -11.43 5.09 -9.17
C ASN A 20 -10.76 4.20 -8.12
N SER A 21 -9.45 4.31 -7.95
CA SER A 21 -8.68 3.46 -7.04
C SER A 21 -8.29 4.20 -5.77
N LEU A 22 -8.68 3.68 -4.61
CA LEU A 22 -8.11 4.10 -3.33
C LEU A 22 -6.78 3.38 -3.10
N GLY A 23 -5.72 4.11 -2.77
CA GLY A 23 -4.39 3.56 -2.52
C GLY A 23 -4.12 3.33 -1.05
N ILE A 24 -3.45 2.23 -0.73
CA ILE A 24 -2.99 1.87 0.62
C ILE A 24 -1.51 1.55 0.59
N ASP A 25 -0.73 2.31 1.33
CA ASP A 25 0.72 2.19 1.42
C ASP A 25 1.16 1.60 2.76
N LEU A 26 1.41 0.29 2.78
CA LEU A 26 1.92 -0.39 3.98
C LEU A 26 3.40 -0.11 4.28
N LEU A 27 4.10 0.61 3.41
CA LEU A 27 5.53 0.92 3.52
C LEU A 27 5.79 2.41 3.80
N PHE A 28 4.73 3.19 4.04
CA PHE A 28 4.68 4.66 4.12
C PHE A 28 5.73 5.38 4.99
N VAL A 29 6.54 4.65 5.75
CA VAL A 29 7.65 5.17 6.55
C VAL A 29 8.91 5.48 5.74
N ASP A 30 9.13 4.83 4.60
CA ASP A 30 10.30 5.01 3.74
C ASP A 30 10.09 4.39 2.34
N SER A 31 11.00 4.59 1.39
CA SER A 31 11.01 3.82 0.14
C SER A 31 11.68 2.45 0.34
N ILE A 32 10.89 1.37 0.33
CA ILE A 32 11.33 0.02 0.70
C ILE A 32 10.95 -0.99 -0.39
N CYS A 33 11.94 -1.56 -1.07
CA CYS A 33 11.68 -2.47 -2.18
C CYS A 33 12.75 -3.54 -2.27
N SER A 34 12.43 -4.67 -2.87
CA SER A 34 13.42 -5.70 -3.19
C SER A 34 14.28 -5.35 -4.40
N PHE A 35 13.82 -4.41 -5.25
CA PHE A 35 14.52 -3.97 -6.45
C PHE A 35 14.80 -2.47 -6.46
N ALA A 36 15.85 -2.08 -7.17
CA ALA A 36 16.14 -0.69 -7.56
C ALA A 36 15.98 -0.54 -9.08
N CYS A 37 14.76 -0.66 -9.57
CA CYS A 37 14.48 -0.55 -11.00
C CYS A 37 14.91 0.82 -11.53
N VAL A 38 15.64 0.85 -12.65
CA VAL A 38 16.14 2.10 -13.28
C VAL A 38 15.01 3.05 -13.71
N TYR A 39 13.80 2.53 -13.87
CA TYR A 39 12.59 3.26 -14.28
C TYR A 39 11.61 3.48 -13.11
N CYS A 40 12.04 3.31 -11.85
CA CYS A 40 11.14 3.46 -10.72
C CYS A 40 10.69 4.92 -10.56
N GLN A 41 9.38 5.15 -10.49
CA GLN A 41 8.80 6.48 -10.23
C GLN A 41 9.21 7.08 -8.89
N LEU A 42 9.56 6.23 -7.91
CA LEU A 42 10.06 6.66 -6.59
C LEU A 42 11.54 7.12 -6.65
N GLY A 43 12.21 6.93 -7.79
CA GLY A 43 13.63 7.19 -7.94
C GLY A 43 14.48 6.20 -7.14
N LYS A 44 15.47 6.71 -6.40
CA LYS A 44 16.36 5.88 -5.58
C LYS A 44 15.59 5.29 -4.39
N ILE A 45 15.58 3.97 -4.30
CA ILE A 45 15.05 3.25 -3.15
C ILE A 45 16.04 3.37 -1.98
N ASN A 46 15.56 3.82 -0.82
CA ASN A 46 16.36 4.03 0.37
C ASN A 46 16.70 2.72 1.06
N ARG A 47 15.76 1.76 1.06
CA ARG A 47 15.90 0.47 1.73
C ARG A 47 15.67 -0.69 0.76
N LEU A 48 16.77 -1.21 0.22
CA LEU A 48 16.73 -2.45 -0.57
C LEU A 48 16.72 -3.68 0.36
N THR A 49 15.66 -4.47 0.31
CA THR A 49 15.55 -5.68 1.14
C THR A 49 14.53 -6.68 0.62
N THR A 50 14.72 -7.95 0.96
CA THR A 50 13.73 -9.03 0.83
C THR A 50 13.15 -9.44 2.19
N LYS A 51 13.60 -8.83 3.28
CA LYS A 51 13.11 -9.15 4.62
C LYS A 51 11.76 -8.49 4.86
N ARG A 52 10.74 -9.31 5.11
CA ARG A 52 9.41 -8.82 5.48
C ARG A 52 9.44 -8.20 6.88
N GLY A 53 8.61 -7.17 7.09
CA GLY A 53 8.47 -6.49 8.37
C GLY A 53 7.14 -5.74 8.48
N ILE A 54 6.79 -5.31 9.70
CA ILE A 54 5.64 -4.43 9.91
C ILE A 54 6.16 -2.99 9.92
N PHE A 55 5.78 -2.23 8.90
CA PHE A 55 6.20 -0.82 8.75
C PHE A 55 5.06 0.13 9.11
N VAL A 56 3.85 -0.19 8.65
CA VAL A 56 2.60 0.48 9.04
C VAL A 56 1.69 -0.55 9.70
N PRO A 57 1.34 -0.39 10.99
CA PRO A 57 0.40 -1.29 11.66
C PRO A 57 -0.98 -1.26 11.01
N THR A 58 -1.65 -2.42 10.93
CA THR A 58 -3.00 -2.54 10.36
C THR A 58 -4.01 -1.60 11.02
N ALA A 59 -3.91 -1.41 12.35
CA ALA A 59 -4.76 -0.48 13.08
C ALA A 59 -4.66 0.97 12.56
N ARG A 60 -3.45 1.41 12.16
CA ARG A 60 -3.26 2.74 11.56
C ARG A 60 -3.91 2.82 10.19
N VAL A 61 -3.78 1.78 9.37
CA VAL A 61 -4.45 1.68 8.06
C VAL A 61 -5.96 1.80 8.20
N MET A 62 -6.55 1.09 9.16
CA MET A 62 -8.00 1.14 9.41
C MET A 62 -8.45 2.51 9.92
N GLY A 63 -7.64 3.16 10.77
CA GLY A 63 -7.85 4.53 11.20
C GLY A 63 -7.88 5.50 10.00
N ASP A 64 -6.84 5.46 9.17
CA ASP A 64 -6.76 6.31 7.97
C ASP A 64 -7.90 6.01 6.98
N LEU A 65 -8.22 4.73 6.76
CA LEU A 65 -9.31 4.28 5.89
C LEU A 65 -10.66 4.85 6.33
N SER A 66 -10.95 4.84 7.64
CA SER A 66 -12.23 5.34 8.17
C SER A 66 -12.46 6.83 7.89
N SER A 67 -11.38 7.58 7.68
CA SER A 67 -11.38 9.01 7.37
C SER A 67 -11.16 9.33 5.89
N SER A 68 -11.27 8.33 5.01
CA SER A 68 -11.07 8.43 3.56
C SER A 68 -12.37 8.26 2.78
N ASP A 69 -12.37 8.67 1.51
CA ASP A 69 -13.51 8.55 0.59
C ASP A 69 -13.57 7.16 -0.08
N TRP A 70 -13.29 6.09 0.67
CA TRP A 70 -13.24 4.71 0.14
C TRP A 70 -14.56 4.25 -0.49
N LYS A 71 -15.69 4.87 -0.12
CA LYS A 71 -17.01 4.56 -0.70
C LYS A 71 -17.06 4.89 -2.19
N ASP A 72 -16.36 5.94 -2.61
CA ASP A 72 -16.29 6.43 -3.99
C ASP A 72 -15.27 5.67 -4.85
N ALA A 73 -14.52 4.75 -4.24
CA ALA A 73 -13.57 3.90 -4.93
C ALA A 73 -14.26 2.67 -5.56
N ASP A 74 -13.86 2.35 -6.79
CA ASP A 74 -14.21 1.10 -7.46
C ASP A 74 -13.34 -0.06 -6.96
N VAL A 75 -12.09 0.23 -6.56
CA VAL A 75 -11.10 -0.74 -6.08
C VAL A 75 -10.26 -0.15 -4.95
N ILE A 76 -9.78 -1.02 -4.05
CA ILE A 76 -8.74 -0.69 -3.08
C ILE A 76 -7.44 -1.35 -3.51
N THR A 77 -6.38 -0.56 -3.70
CA THR A 77 -5.12 -1.01 -4.26
C THR A 77 -3.98 -0.85 -3.25
N PHE A 78 -3.32 -1.96 -2.90
CA PHE A 78 -2.06 -1.93 -2.17
C PHE A 78 -0.92 -1.57 -3.12
N SER A 79 -0.35 -0.39 -2.90
CA SER A 79 0.76 0.20 -3.65
C SER A 79 1.32 1.40 -2.89
N GLY A 80 2.37 2.06 -3.37
CA GLY A 80 2.88 3.27 -2.74
C GLY A 80 4.41 3.26 -2.70
N SER A 81 4.98 3.26 -1.51
CA SER A 81 6.40 3.48 -1.25
C SER A 81 7.30 2.27 -1.50
N GLY A 82 6.88 1.31 -2.32
CA GLY A 82 7.73 0.19 -2.75
C GLY A 82 6.97 -1.10 -2.98
N GLU A 83 7.56 -2.24 -2.61
CA GLU A 83 7.01 -3.57 -2.85
C GLU A 83 6.06 -4.00 -1.71
N PRO A 84 4.73 -4.01 -1.91
CA PRO A 84 3.78 -4.21 -0.81
C PRO A 84 3.92 -5.55 -0.09
N THR A 85 4.40 -6.59 -0.77
CA THR A 85 4.57 -7.93 -0.16
C THR A 85 5.67 -7.98 0.91
N LEU A 86 6.53 -6.95 1.01
CA LEU A 86 7.45 -6.77 2.13
C LEU A 86 6.73 -6.47 3.44
N ALA A 87 5.50 -5.96 3.41
CA ALA A 87 4.71 -5.78 4.62
C ALA A 87 4.22 -7.14 5.15
N ALA A 88 4.74 -7.55 6.31
CA ALA A 88 4.40 -8.82 6.94
C ALA A 88 2.91 -8.92 7.31
N ASN A 89 2.24 -7.79 7.50
CA ASN A 89 0.81 -7.68 7.80
C ASN A 89 -0.08 -7.47 6.55
N LEU A 90 0.44 -7.66 5.32
CA LEU A 90 -0.36 -7.48 4.10
C LEU A 90 -1.64 -8.33 4.11
N GLY A 91 -1.54 -9.62 4.46
CA GLY A 91 -2.69 -10.52 4.50
C GLY A 91 -3.74 -10.12 5.54
N GLU A 92 -3.29 -9.66 6.72
CA GLU A 92 -4.15 -9.14 7.78
C GLU A 92 -4.90 -7.89 7.32
N ALA A 93 -4.17 -6.92 6.74
CA ALA A 93 -4.74 -5.69 6.22
C ALA A 93 -5.79 -5.96 5.13
N ILE A 94 -5.48 -6.84 4.16
CA ILE A 94 -6.44 -7.26 3.13
C ILE A 94 -7.72 -7.82 3.75
N ALA A 95 -7.60 -8.67 4.78
CA ALA A 95 -8.74 -9.29 5.43
C ALA A 95 -9.63 -8.26 6.16
N GLU A 96 -9.03 -7.32 6.89
CA GLU A 96 -9.76 -6.25 7.59
C GLU A 96 -10.45 -5.29 6.62
N ILE A 97 -9.73 -4.85 5.58
CA ILE A 97 -10.26 -3.94 4.57
C ILE A 97 -11.41 -4.57 3.80
N ARG A 98 -11.29 -5.86 3.45
CA ARG A 98 -12.35 -6.60 2.78
C ARG A 98 -13.62 -6.67 3.64
N ARG A 99 -13.47 -6.92 4.94
CA ARG A 99 -14.60 -6.92 5.90
C ARG A 99 -15.27 -5.55 6.01
N ALA A 100 -14.48 -4.48 6.06
CA ALA A 100 -14.98 -3.14 6.26
C ALA A 100 -15.68 -2.56 5.02
N THR A 101 -15.17 -2.86 3.82
CA THR A 101 -15.54 -2.12 2.60
C THR A 101 -16.30 -2.95 1.57
N HIS A 102 -16.13 -4.27 1.57
CA HIS A 102 -16.63 -5.19 0.53
C HIS A 102 -16.18 -4.81 -0.91
N LYS A 103 -15.19 -3.93 -1.07
CA LYS A 103 -14.66 -3.52 -2.37
C LYS A 103 -13.70 -4.59 -2.92
N PRO A 104 -13.57 -4.70 -4.26
CA PRO A 104 -12.47 -5.43 -4.87
C PRO A 104 -11.11 -4.93 -4.36
N ILE A 105 -10.16 -5.85 -4.19
CA ILE A 105 -8.81 -5.54 -3.72
C ILE A 105 -7.79 -5.93 -4.79
N ALA A 106 -6.87 -5.01 -5.09
CA ALA A 106 -5.74 -5.22 -5.97
C ALA A 106 -4.41 -5.05 -5.20
N VAL A 107 -3.38 -5.80 -5.58
CA VAL A 107 -2.01 -5.63 -5.08
C VAL A 107 -1.08 -5.43 -6.27
N LEU A 108 -0.39 -4.30 -6.33
CA LEU A 108 0.63 -4.06 -7.35
C LEU A 108 1.97 -4.54 -6.82
N THR A 109 2.52 -5.59 -7.42
CA THR A 109 3.72 -6.28 -6.94
C THR A 109 4.73 -6.52 -8.06
N ASN A 110 6.01 -6.54 -7.71
CA ASN A 110 7.13 -6.98 -8.54
C ASN A 110 7.37 -8.51 -8.47
N SER A 111 6.54 -9.23 -7.71
CA SER A 111 6.51 -10.70 -7.59
C SER A 111 7.73 -11.36 -6.93
N SER A 112 8.70 -10.60 -6.43
CA SER A 112 9.94 -11.15 -5.86
C SER A 112 9.76 -12.01 -4.61
N LEU A 113 8.61 -11.93 -3.93
CA LEU A 113 8.28 -12.71 -2.72
C LEU A 113 7.06 -13.65 -2.91
N LEU A 114 6.69 -13.98 -4.15
CA LEU A 114 5.54 -14.87 -4.44
C LEU A 114 5.94 -16.35 -4.62
N GLY A 115 7.23 -16.67 -4.55
CA GLY A 115 7.73 -18.05 -4.57
C GLY A 115 8.07 -18.62 -3.19
N ASP A 116 7.80 -17.84 -2.13
CA ASP A 116 8.06 -18.20 -0.73
C ASP A 116 7.04 -19.23 -0.20
#